data_AF-A0A9J7DNY0-F1
#
_entry.id   AF-A0A9J7DNY0-F1
#
_cell.length_a   1.000
_cell.length_b   1.000
_cell.length_c   1.000
_cell.angle_alpha   90.00
_cell.angle_beta   90.00
_cell.angle_gamma   90.00
#
_symmetry.space_group_name_H-M   'P 1'
#
loop_
_entity.id
_entity.type
_entity.pdbx_description
1 polymer ?
#
loop_
_entity_poly.entity_id
_entity_poly.type
_entity_poly.pdbx_seq_one_letter_code
_entity_poly.pdbx_strand_id
1 'polypeptide(L)'
;MMHNNDSIFRYLLGLMIYLISSIDAHSEITKVSSEDECKIADLCVHDKVPMCAIDSCGEMRTFIDICDMHEFNCDSKKDFKQRPIHECWVTCKRGRSFKRAEFNDCSKNTKTRTVNLAQT
;
A
#
# COMPACT_ATOMS: atom_id res chain seq x y z
N MET A 1 3.76 -49.47 -25.84
CA MET A 1 4.05 -49.00 -24.47
C MET A 1 4.09 -47.47 -24.43
N MET A 2 2.97 -46.78 -24.67
CA MET A 2 2.93 -45.29 -24.71
C MET A 2 1.89 -44.65 -23.76
N HIS A 3 1.10 -45.43 -23.02
CA HIS A 3 0.10 -44.90 -22.08
C HIS A 3 0.67 -44.49 -20.70
N ASN A 4 1.92 -44.86 -20.39
CA ASN A 4 2.52 -44.54 -19.09
C ASN A 4 3.02 -43.10 -19.01
N ASN A 5 3.45 -42.51 -20.13
CA ASN A 5 4.04 -41.17 -20.14
C ASN A 5 2.98 -40.07 -19.96
N ASP A 6 1.78 -40.27 -20.50
CA ASP A 6 0.67 -39.31 -20.32
C ASP A 6 0.17 -39.30 -18.87
N SER A 7 0.10 -40.47 -18.22
CA SER A 7 -0.23 -40.54 -16.79
C SER A 7 0.83 -39.86 -15.94
N ILE A 8 2.11 -40.12 -16.20
CA ILE A 8 3.23 -39.47 -15.48
C ILE A 8 3.18 -37.95 -15.65
N PHE A 9 2.93 -37.46 -16.86
CA PHE A 9 2.83 -36.03 -17.13
C PHE A 9 1.69 -35.38 -16.33
N ARG A 10 0.52 -36.04 -16.23
CA ARG A 10 -0.62 -35.56 -15.43
C ARG A 10 -0.32 -35.52 -13.93
N TYR A 11 0.41 -36.51 -13.41
CA TYR A 11 0.85 -36.51 -12.01
C TYR A 11 1.83 -35.39 -11.72
N LEU A 12 2.81 -35.16 -12.60
CA LEU A 12 3.76 -34.07 -12.45
C LEU A 12 3.07 -32.71 -12.51
N LEU A 13 2.13 -32.51 -13.43
CA LEU A 13 1.34 -31.27 -13.52
C LEU A 13 0.50 -31.03 -12.27
N GLY A 14 -0.15 -32.06 -11.74
CA GLY A 14 -0.91 -31.97 -10.50
C GLY A 14 -0.05 -31.62 -9.29
N LEU A 15 1.15 -32.20 -9.20
CA LEU A 15 2.11 -31.91 -8.13
C LEU A 15 2.65 -30.49 -8.23
N MET A 16 2.95 -30.01 -9.44
CA MET A 16 3.37 -28.62 -9.66
C MET A 16 2.26 -27.62 -9.30
N ILE A 17 1.00 -27.90 -9.66
CA ILE A 17 -0.14 -27.05 -9.28
C ILE A 17 -0.32 -27.03 -7.76
N TYR A 18 -0.20 -28.18 -7.08
CA TYR A 18 -0.28 -28.27 -5.63
C TYR A 18 0.82 -27.45 -4.92
N LEU A 19 2.06 -27.54 -5.42
CA LEU A 19 3.17 -26.74 -4.90
C LEU A 19 2.96 -25.24 -5.14
N ILE A 20 2.44 -24.83 -6.30
CA ILE A 20 2.13 -23.42 -6.61
C ILE A 20 1.04 -22.89 -5.66
N SER A 21 -0.03 -23.65 -5.42
CA SER A 21 -1.09 -23.26 -4.48
C SER A 21 -0.64 -23.14 -3.03
N SER A 22 0.46 -23.80 -2.66
CA SER A 22 1.04 -23.69 -1.31
C SER A 22 1.84 -22.39 -1.11
N ILE A 23 2.20 -21.70 -2.20
CA ILE A 23 3.03 -20.48 -2.19
C ILE A 23 2.17 -19.20 -2.13
N ASP A 24 0.89 -19.27 -2.52
CA ASP A 24 -0.01 -18.10 -2.54
C ASP A 24 -0.34 -17.53 -1.14
N ALA A 25 0.00 -18.24 -0.06
CA ALA A 25 -0.18 -17.79 1.32
C ALA A 25 0.77 -16.63 1.74
N HIS A 26 1.69 -16.18 0.87
CA HIS A 26 2.63 -15.10 1.17
C HIS A 26 2.46 -13.82 0.34
N SER A 27 1.45 -13.73 -0.54
CA SER A 27 1.32 -12.56 -1.45
C SER A 27 0.52 -11.38 -0.87
N GLU A 28 0.00 -11.48 0.36
CA GLU A 28 -0.66 -10.35 1.06
C GLU A 28 0.32 -9.22 1.45
N ILE A 29 1.62 -9.39 1.24
CA ILE A 29 2.67 -8.38 1.53
C ILE A 29 2.52 -7.11 0.66
N THR A 30 1.71 -7.13 -0.41
CA THR A 30 1.48 -5.91 -1.24
C THR A 30 0.32 -5.03 -0.79
N LYS A 31 -0.52 -5.51 0.14
CA LYS A 31 -1.49 -4.70 0.86
C LYS A 31 -1.12 -4.78 2.33
N VAL A 32 -0.25 -3.88 2.78
CA VAL A 32 -0.11 -3.68 4.24
C VAL A 32 -1.52 -3.39 4.73
N SER A 33 -2.09 -4.33 5.49
CA SER A 33 -3.45 -4.20 6.00
C SER A 33 -3.47 -2.95 6.87
N SER A 34 -4.56 -2.19 6.85
CA SER A 34 -4.67 -1.04 7.75
C SER A 34 -4.49 -1.43 9.23
N GLU A 35 -4.68 -2.71 9.58
CA GLU A 35 -4.43 -3.26 10.91
C GLU A 35 -2.94 -3.37 11.25
N ASP A 36 -2.07 -3.57 10.26
CA ASP A 36 -0.63 -3.65 10.46
C ASP A 36 -0.04 -2.26 10.70
N GLU A 37 -0.53 -1.24 9.98
CA GLU A 37 -0.16 0.16 10.20
C GLU A 37 -0.44 0.60 11.65
N CYS A 38 -1.61 0.26 12.19
CA CYS A 38 -1.98 0.60 13.57
C CYS A 38 -1.06 -0.05 14.61
N LYS A 39 -0.67 -1.32 14.40
CA LYS A 39 0.25 -2.03 15.29
C LYS A 39 1.66 -1.45 15.22
N ILE A 40 2.11 -1.07 14.03
CA ILE A 40 3.42 -0.44 13.86
C ILE A 40 3.42 0.92 14.57
N ALA A 41 2.38 1.73 14.42
CA ALA A 41 2.27 3.02 15.08
C ALA A 41 2.32 2.91 16.62
N ASP A 42 1.67 1.91 17.21
CA ASP A 42 1.63 1.71 18.67
C ASP A 42 2.98 1.24 19.27
N LEU A 43 3.76 0.47 18.51
CA LEU A 43 5.00 -0.14 18.98
C LEU A 43 6.27 0.65 18.61
N CYS A 44 6.18 1.55 17.63
CA CYS A 44 7.35 2.24 17.13
C CYS A 44 7.84 3.35 18.09
N VAL A 45 9.09 3.76 17.90
CA VAL A 45 9.73 4.78 18.73
C VAL A 45 9.91 6.05 17.91
N HIS A 46 9.32 7.14 18.38
CA HIS A 46 9.44 8.46 17.75
C HIS A 46 10.87 9.02 17.88
N ASP A 47 11.54 9.19 16.75
CA ASP A 47 12.87 9.80 16.65
C ASP A 47 12.83 11.28 16.21
N LYS A 48 11.64 11.76 15.79
CA LYS A 48 11.40 13.12 15.28
C LYS A 48 12.28 13.50 14.08
N VAL A 49 12.73 12.51 13.31
CA VAL A 49 13.48 12.73 12.07
C VAL A 49 12.49 12.93 10.92
N PRO A 50 12.39 14.16 10.35
CA PRO A 50 11.38 14.46 9.36
C PRO A 50 11.57 13.62 8.10
N MET A 51 10.46 13.13 7.55
CA MET A 51 10.48 12.27 6.38
C MET A 51 9.41 12.66 5.35
N CYS A 52 9.64 12.26 4.10
CA CYS A 52 8.70 12.42 3.00
C CYS A 52 7.98 11.09 2.72
N ALA A 53 6.69 11.12 2.46
CA ALA A 53 5.97 9.98 1.91
C ALA A 53 5.06 10.38 0.75
N ILE A 54 4.79 9.39 -0.09
CA ILE A 54 3.89 9.50 -1.23
C ILE A 54 2.87 8.35 -1.15
N ASP A 55 1.59 8.66 -1.30
CA ASP A 55 0.51 7.66 -1.34
C ASP A 55 0.36 7.04 -2.74
N SER A 56 -0.47 5.99 -2.89
CA SER A 56 -0.68 5.36 -4.20
C SER A 56 -1.33 6.28 -5.23
N CYS A 57 -1.98 7.35 -4.75
CA CYS A 57 -2.60 8.38 -5.55
C CYS A 57 -1.65 9.56 -5.81
N GLY A 58 -0.35 9.43 -5.53
CA GLY A 58 0.64 10.47 -5.80
C GLY A 58 0.56 11.71 -4.89
N GLU A 59 -0.25 11.66 -3.82
CA GLU A 59 -0.27 12.70 -2.81
C GLU A 59 1.07 12.67 -2.06
N MET A 60 1.76 13.80 -2.00
CA MET A 60 3.03 13.93 -1.27
C MET A 60 2.79 14.64 0.06
N ARG A 61 3.33 14.10 1.15
CA ARG A 61 3.23 14.68 2.48
C ARG A 61 4.51 14.45 3.28
N THR A 62 4.85 15.44 4.10
CA THR A 62 5.92 15.31 5.09
C THR A 62 5.35 14.92 6.45
N PHE A 63 6.03 14.02 7.14
CA PHE A 63 5.71 13.56 8.49
C PHE A 63 6.86 13.93 9.44
N ILE A 64 6.56 14.08 10.73
CA ILE A 64 7.56 14.45 11.74
C ILE A 64 8.55 13.29 11.92
N ASP A 65 8.07 12.05 11.87
CA ASP A 65 8.86 10.83 11.70
C ASP A 65 8.06 9.71 11.00
N ILE A 66 8.64 8.50 10.98
CA ILE A 66 8.04 7.31 10.35
C ILE A 66 6.83 6.81 11.16
N CYS A 67 6.85 6.98 12.48
CA CYS A 67 5.74 6.58 13.35
C CYS A 67 4.48 7.39 13.03
N ASP A 68 4.62 8.71 12.89
CA ASP A 68 3.52 9.60 12.53
C ASP A 68 2.92 9.25 11.15
N MET A 69 3.73 8.69 10.24
CA MET A 69 3.23 8.21 8.95
C MET A 69 2.33 6.97 9.13
N HIS A 70 2.77 5.99 9.94
CA HIS A 70 1.99 4.78 10.22
C HIS A 70 0.70 5.09 11.00
N GLU A 71 0.76 6.01 11.98
CA GLU A 71 -0.42 6.50 12.70
C GLU A 71 -1.43 7.12 11.72
N PHE A 72 -0.95 8.00 10.84
CA PHE A 72 -1.81 8.63 9.84
C PHE A 72 -2.43 7.63 8.85
N ASN A 73 -1.65 6.64 8.38
CA ASN A 73 -2.14 5.57 7.52
C ASN A 73 -3.22 4.74 8.22
N CYS A 74 -3.01 4.39 9.49
CA CYS A 74 -3.97 3.67 10.33
C CYS A 74 -5.29 4.44 10.48
N ASP A 75 -5.21 5.71 10.88
CA ASP A 75 -6.36 6.57 11.21
C ASP A 75 -7.15 6.98 9.96
N SER A 76 -6.44 7.40 8.92
CA SER A 76 -7.04 7.97 7.71
C SER A 76 -7.28 6.93 6.61
N LYS A 77 -6.93 5.66 6.86
CA LYS A 77 -6.99 4.57 5.86
C LYS A 77 -6.28 4.95 4.56
N LYS A 78 -5.08 5.52 4.72
CA LYS A 78 -4.17 5.94 3.66
C LYS A 78 -3.00 4.95 3.54
N ASP A 79 -2.26 5.05 2.45
CA ASP A 79 -1.16 4.15 2.10
C ASP A 79 0.12 4.90 1.72
N PHE A 80 0.42 5.97 2.48
CA PHE A 80 1.66 6.72 2.33
C PHE A 80 2.87 5.80 2.54
N LYS A 81 3.81 5.84 1.60
CA LYS A 81 5.08 5.11 1.68
C LYS A 81 6.25 6.07 1.68
N GLN A 82 7.24 5.77 2.50
CA GLN A 82 8.45 6.59 2.61
C GLN A 82 9.13 6.79 1.26
N ARG A 83 9.63 8.01 1.08
CA ARG A 83 10.48 8.47 0.00
C ARG A 83 11.64 9.29 0.56
N PRO A 84 12.76 9.39 -0.18
CA PRO A 84 13.83 10.33 0.13
C PRO A 84 13.28 11.74 0.44
N ILE A 85 13.82 12.37 1.48
CA ILE A 85 13.31 13.66 1.99
C ILE A 85 13.29 14.78 0.92
N HIS A 86 14.16 14.69 -0.08
CA HIS A 86 14.25 15.64 -1.18
C HIS A 86 13.18 15.45 -2.27
N GLU A 87 12.44 14.33 -2.26
CA GLU A 87 11.33 14.08 -3.20
C GLU A 87 10.08 14.88 -2.84
N CYS A 88 9.81 15.02 -1.54
CA CYS A 88 8.86 16.02 -1.11
C CYS A 88 9.50 17.36 -1.38
N TRP A 89 8.84 18.18 -2.22
CA TRP A 89 9.28 19.53 -2.50
C TRP A 89 9.22 20.31 -1.19
N VAL A 90 10.36 20.40 -0.50
CA VAL A 90 10.52 21.09 0.78
C VAL A 90 10.49 22.60 0.56
N THR A 91 9.32 23.16 0.30
CA THR A 91 9.10 24.60 0.46
C THR A 91 8.90 24.91 1.95
N CYS A 92 10.03 24.99 2.68
CA CYS A 92 10.44 26.19 3.44
C CYS A 92 11.25 25.84 4.72
N LYS A 93 12.45 26.42 4.86
CA LYS A 93 13.20 26.53 6.12
C LYS A 93 12.52 27.45 7.17
N ARG A 94 11.38 28.08 6.88
CA ARG A 94 10.75 29.09 7.74
C ARG A 94 9.28 29.38 7.38
N GLY A 95 8.46 28.33 7.40
CA GLY A 95 7.01 28.48 7.40
C GLY A 95 6.36 28.48 6.02
N ARG A 96 5.40 27.55 5.89
CA ARG A 96 4.26 27.53 4.97
C ARG A 96 4.52 27.90 3.51
N SER A 97 4.60 26.89 2.66
CA SER A 97 3.65 26.76 1.55
C SER A 97 3.69 25.35 0.98
N PHE A 98 2.70 24.52 1.31
CA PHE A 98 2.37 23.36 0.48
C PHE A 98 1.91 23.93 -0.86
N LYS A 99 2.76 23.89 -1.89
CA LYS A 99 2.27 24.04 -3.25
C LYS A 99 1.42 22.78 -3.47
N ARG A 100 0.10 22.94 -3.35
CA ARG A 100 -0.89 21.89 -3.60
C ARG A 100 -0.46 21.23 -4.90
N ALA A 101 -0.08 19.95 -4.85
CA ALA A 101 0.21 19.22 -6.07
C ALA A 101 -1.03 19.37 -6.95
N GLU A 102 -0.84 19.84 -8.19
CA GLU A 102 -1.85 19.71 -9.23
C GLU A 102 -1.96 18.22 -9.57
N PHE A 103 -2.51 17.45 -8.65
CA PHE A 103 -2.69 16.02 -8.82
C PHE A 103 -4.09 15.66 -8.37
N ASN A 104 -4.79 14.95 -9.25
CA ASN A 104 -6.21 14.68 -9.15
C ASN A 104 -6.52 13.94 -7.84
N ASP A 105 -7.41 14.52 -7.04
CA ASP A 105 -8.01 13.86 -5.87
C ASP A 105 -8.51 12.46 -6.25
N CYS A 106 -7.82 11.42 -5.78
CA CYS A 106 -8.27 10.03 -5.84
C CYS A 106 -9.67 9.84 -5.24
N SER A 107 -10.06 10.71 -4.30
CA SER A 107 -11.37 10.72 -3.64
C SER A 107 -12.55 10.99 -4.57
N LYS A 108 -12.34 11.40 -5.83
CA LYS A 108 -13.44 11.55 -6.80
C LYS A 108 -13.99 10.21 -7.30
N ASN A 109 -13.31 9.09 -7.07
CA ASN A 109 -13.78 7.78 -7.57
C ASN A 109 -14.61 6.96 -6.57
N THR A 110 -14.74 7.38 -5.32
CA THR A 110 -15.55 6.64 -4.33
C THR A 110 -17.02 7.08 -4.29
N LYS A 111 -17.33 8.33 -4.69
CA LYS A 111 -18.73 8.81 -4.73
C LYS A 111 -19.53 8.32 -5.94
N THR A 112 -18.87 7.83 -6.99
CA THR A 112 -19.56 7.36 -8.21
C THR A 112 -19.91 5.87 -8.17
N ARG A 113 -19.40 5.11 -7.19
CA ARG A 113 -19.66 3.66 -7.08
C ARG A 113 -20.86 3.31 -6.21
N THR A 114 -21.35 4.23 -5.39
CA THR A 114 -22.53 4.03 -4.51
C THR A 114 -23.83 4.64 -5.04
N VAL A 115 -23.81 5.39 -6.15
CA VAL A 115 -25.04 5.93 -6.76
C VAL A 115 -25.69 4.95 -7.76
N ASN A 116 -24.95 3.97 -8.28
CA ASN A 116 -25.45 3.02 -9.28
C ASN A 116 -25.86 1.65 -8.72
N LEU A 117 -26.13 1.54 -7.42
CA LEU A 117 -26.72 0.33 -6.83
C LEU A 117 -27.91 0.66 -5.90
N ALA A 118 -28.70 1.66 -6.29
CA ALA A 118 -29.97 1.99 -5.64
C ALA A 118 -31.01 2.50 -6.66
N GLN A 119 -31.12 1.85 -7.82
CA GLN A 119 -32.27 1.98 -8.72
C GLN A 119 -32.55 0.61 -9.37
N THR A 120 -33.16 -0.27 -8.60
CA THR A 120 -34.14 -1.26 -9.08
C THR A 120 -35.51 -0.79 -8.65
#